data_AF-Q08U24-F1
#
_entry.id   AF-Q08U24-F1
#
_cell.length_a   1.000
_cell.length_b   1.000
_cell.length_c   1.000
_cell.angle_alpha   90.00
_cell.angle_beta   90.00
_cell.angle_gamma   90.00
#
_symmetry.space_group_name_H-M   'P 1'
#
loop_
_entity.id
_entity.type
_entity.pdbx_description
1 polymer ?
#
loop_
_entity_poly.entity_id
_entity_poly.type
_entity_poly.pdbx_seq_one_letter_code
_entity_poly.pdbx_strand_id
1 'polypeptide(L)'
;MSCAHCGKPLPTPPGRFCAHCGESTPPSEGPRLPPEVSRAAASATQATRRAAEHTASAVQNVLEDPRLRERLPGRSLALLGAGLVALAILLSLLPLFSGIGFVWSAVMLTGSVLIGARELHAAGRPLPAPVLRAAQVAEHPHFLPAFTLLTFVQAFMTLTLGVVPLLWLLAAIVLGYDQRHALRPLVANTGTPTQQRLGRWVLVGALVCATSMWLLSWGYGGGYFLGGFQPYHVREMQMDGFTRNYVDHYEFRYDSMVNYMPPYVASGRSRPFASLTVLALGALVVLARARPRRFAAYPWLLPVLAGAVTLWALLGLVSRPGPWLFLAGALVISAAVARDFLMRRRT
;
A
#
# COMPACT_ATOMS: atom_id res chain seq x y z
N MET A 1 42.13 -20.14 -10.97
CA MET A 1 41.11 -21.14 -11.34
C MET A 1 41.23 -21.37 -12.84
N SER A 2 41.32 -22.62 -13.31
CA SER A 2 41.32 -22.96 -14.73
C SER A 2 39.89 -23.30 -15.18
N CYS A 3 39.57 -23.04 -16.46
CA CYS A 3 38.32 -23.47 -17.05
C CYS A 3 38.27 -25.01 -17.11
N ALA A 4 37.19 -25.61 -16.61
CA ALA A 4 37.00 -27.06 -16.63
C ALA A 4 36.95 -27.64 -18.06
N HIS A 5 36.58 -26.82 -19.05
CA HIS A 5 36.46 -27.26 -20.45
C HIS A 5 37.75 -27.11 -21.26
N CYS A 6 38.52 -26.04 -21.06
CA CYS A 6 39.69 -25.74 -21.90
C CYS A 6 41.02 -25.68 -21.14
N GLY A 7 41.02 -25.88 -19.82
CA GLY A 7 42.21 -25.88 -18.98
C GLY A 7 42.89 -24.51 -18.81
N LYS A 8 42.48 -23.48 -19.55
CA LYS A 8 43.10 -22.15 -19.50
C LYS A 8 42.73 -21.37 -18.23
N PRO A 9 43.64 -20.55 -17.69
CA PRO A 9 43.36 -19.73 -16.50
C PRO A 9 42.22 -18.75 -16.78
N LEU A 10 41.26 -18.69 -15.87
CA LEU A 10 40.15 -17.72 -15.92
C LEU A 10 40.64 -16.36 -15.39
N PRO A 11 40.22 -15.24 -16.01
CA PRO A 11 40.48 -13.92 -15.48
C PRO A 11 39.79 -13.75 -14.11
N THR A 12 40.44 -13.04 -13.19
CA THR A 12 39.87 -12.62 -11.90
C THR A 12 39.38 -11.18 -12.01
N PRO A 13 38.09 -10.89 -11.78
CA PRO A 13 37.00 -11.78 -11.37
C PRO A 13 36.45 -12.66 -12.52
N PRO A 14 35.96 -13.89 -12.22
CA PRO A 14 35.48 -14.82 -13.25
C PRO A 14 34.19 -14.30 -13.92
N GLY A 15 34.23 -14.11 -15.24
CA GLY A 15 33.05 -13.80 -16.05
C GLY A 15 32.12 -15.00 -16.22
N ARG A 16 30.87 -14.75 -16.63
CA ARG A 16 29.84 -15.79 -16.92
C ARG A 16 30.23 -16.76 -18.04
N PHE A 17 31.16 -16.35 -18.89
CA PHE A 17 31.65 -17.12 -20.02
C PHE A 17 33.17 -17.14 -19.98
N CYS A 18 33.77 -18.26 -20.36
CA CYS A 18 35.20 -18.32 -20.54
C CYS A 18 35.59 -17.49 -21.76
N ALA A 19 36.49 -16.51 -21.59
CA ALA A 19 36.98 -15.67 -22.68
C ALA A 19 37.69 -16.46 -23.80
N HIS A 20 38.13 -17.69 -23.53
CA HIS A 20 38.87 -18.52 -24.47
C HIS A 20 38.02 -19.53 -25.24
N CYS A 21 36.98 -20.11 -24.63
CA CYS A 21 36.16 -21.13 -25.29
C CYS A 21 34.68 -20.73 -25.42
N GLY A 22 34.25 -19.60 -24.89
CA GLY A 22 32.86 -19.15 -24.91
C GLY A 22 31.91 -19.94 -24.01
N GLU A 23 32.38 -21.05 -23.43
CA GLU A 23 31.55 -21.93 -22.61
C GLU A 23 31.20 -21.29 -21.27
N SER A 24 29.98 -21.55 -20.80
CA SER A 24 29.50 -21.02 -19.52
C SER A 24 30.32 -21.59 -18.37
N THR A 25 30.88 -20.71 -17.54
CA THR A 25 31.50 -21.12 -16.28
C THR A 25 30.41 -21.41 -15.24
N PRO A 26 30.59 -22.38 -14.33
CA PRO A 26 29.65 -22.58 -13.24
C PRO A 26 29.53 -21.26 -12.47
N PRO A 27 28.30 -20.85 -12.09
CA PRO A 27 28.08 -19.57 -11.44
C PRO A 27 28.96 -19.49 -10.21
N SER A 28 29.93 -18.59 -10.22
CA SER A 28 30.67 -18.23 -9.02
C SER A 28 29.63 -17.82 -7.99
N GLU A 29 29.52 -18.60 -6.93
CA GLU A 29 28.66 -18.25 -5.80
C GLU A 29 29.06 -16.84 -5.38
N GLY A 30 28.11 -15.92 -5.46
CA GLY A 30 28.31 -14.54 -5.02
C GLY A 30 28.78 -14.50 -3.56
N PRO A 31 29.20 -13.33 -3.06
CA PRO A 31 29.77 -13.20 -1.72
C PRO A 31 28.85 -13.88 -0.68
N ARG A 32 29.28 -15.05 -0.19
CA ARG A 32 28.61 -15.78 0.87
C ARG A 32 28.78 -14.95 2.12
N LEU A 33 27.67 -14.44 2.66
CA LEU A 33 27.64 -13.83 3.98
C LEU A 33 28.30 -14.78 4.99
N PRO A 34 29.05 -14.26 5.99
CA PRO A 34 29.64 -15.10 7.02
C PRO A 34 28.59 -16.02 7.64
N PRO A 35 28.92 -17.29 7.96
CA PRO A 35 27.97 -18.27 8.47
C PRO A 35 27.28 -17.84 9.78
N GLU A 36 27.86 -16.90 10.50
CA GLU A 36 27.30 -16.31 11.72
C GLU A 36 26.15 -15.35 11.40
N VAL A 37 26.29 -14.52 10.36
CA VAL A 37 25.25 -13.56 9.92
C VAL A 37 24.04 -14.30 9.34
N SER A 38 24.27 -15.40 8.61
CA SER A 38 23.18 -16.22 8.08
C SER A 38 22.43 -16.99 9.18
N ARG A 39 23.12 -17.50 10.21
CA ARG A 39 22.47 -18.09 11.40
C ARG A 39 21.68 -17.05 12.19
N ALA A 40 22.22 -15.85 12.40
CA ALA A 40 21.53 -14.76 13.09
C ALA A 40 20.29 -14.27 12.33
N ALA A 41 20.37 -14.15 10.99
CA ALA A 41 19.23 -13.82 10.16
C ALA A 41 18.15 -14.92 10.19
N ALA A 42 18.56 -16.20 10.16
CA ALA A 42 17.65 -17.33 10.25
C ALA A 42 16.95 -17.39 11.62
N SER A 43 17.67 -17.16 12.72
CA SER A 43 17.09 -17.15 14.07
C SER A 43 16.14 -15.97 14.27
N ALA A 44 16.48 -14.77 13.78
CA ALA A 44 15.59 -13.62 13.80
C ALA A 44 14.31 -13.86 12.97
N THR A 45 14.44 -14.49 11.81
CA THR A 45 13.29 -14.87 10.97
C THR A 45 12.40 -15.91 11.68
N GLN A 46 12.99 -16.86 12.40
CA GLN A 46 12.23 -17.85 13.15
C GLN A 46 11.55 -17.24 14.39
N ALA A 47 12.21 -16.32 15.10
CA ALA A 47 11.66 -15.62 16.25
C ALA A 47 10.47 -14.73 15.85
N THR A 48 10.62 -13.95 14.78
CA THR A 48 9.52 -13.12 14.23
C THR A 48 8.35 -13.97 13.75
N ARG A 49 8.63 -15.11 13.11
CA ARG A 49 7.59 -16.07 12.71
C ARG A 49 6.83 -16.63 13.91
N ARG A 50 7.52 -17.08 14.97
CA ARG A 50 6.87 -17.58 16.19
C ARG A 50 6.05 -16.50 16.87
N ALA A 51 6.59 -15.28 17.00
CA ALA A 51 5.87 -14.15 17.57
C ALA A 51 4.58 -13.84 16.79
N ALA A 52 4.66 -13.85 15.45
CA ALA A 52 3.51 -13.66 14.57
C ALA A 52 2.49 -14.81 14.67
N GLU A 53 2.94 -16.06 14.78
CA GLU A 53 2.07 -17.23 14.98
C GLU A 53 1.34 -17.16 16.34
N HIS A 54 2.02 -16.75 17.41
CA HIS A 54 1.42 -16.55 18.73
C HIS A 54 0.41 -15.41 18.77
N THR A 55 0.70 -14.27 18.12
CA THR A 55 -0.27 -13.17 18.03
C THR A 55 -1.46 -13.56 17.17
N ALA A 56 -1.23 -14.26 16.05
CA ALA A 56 -2.29 -14.75 15.18
C ALA A 56 -3.21 -15.74 15.91
N SER A 57 -2.66 -16.67 16.70
CA SER A 57 -3.47 -17.62 17.46
C SER A 57 -4.24 -16.94 18.60
N ALA A 58 -3.63 -15.98 19.31
CA ALA A 58 -4.32 -15.22 20.35
C ALA A 58 -5.51 -14.43 19.78
N VAL A 59 -5.31 -13.73 18.66
CA VAL A 59 -6.39 -12.99 17.97
C VAL A 59 -7.46 -13.95 17.47
N GLN A 60 -7.06 -15.08 16.89
CA GLN A 60 -8.00 -16.11 16.43
C GLN A 60 -8.87 -16.63 17.58
N ASN A 61 -8.27 -16.97 18.72
CA ASN A 61 -9.01 -17.46 19.89
C ASN A 61 -10.06 -16.45 20.38
N VAL A 62 -9.73 -15.15 20.37
CA VAL A 62 -10.67 -14.09 20.77
C VAL A 62 -11.79 -13.93 19.74
N LEU A 63 -11.49 -13.96 18.44
CA LEU A 63 -12.49 -13.79 17.37
C LEU A 63 -13.38 -15.04 17.19
N GLU A 64 -12.90 -16.21 17.60
CA GLU A 64 -13.66 -17.47 17.60
C GLU A 64 -14.46 -17.70 18.89
N ASP A 65 -14.29 -16.87 19.93
CA ASP A 65 -15.00 -17.02 21.19
C ASP A 65 -16.53 -16.97 20.96
N PRO A 66 -17.29 -18.03 21.30
CA PRO A 66 -18.73 -18.07 21.12
C PRO A 66 -19.44 -16.93 21.87
N ARG A 67 -18.90 -16.51 23.02
CA ARG A 67 -19.47 -15.41 23.82
C ARG A 67 -19.40 -14.08 23.09
N LEU A 68 -18.35 -13.87 22.29
CA LEU A 68 -18.24 -12.68 21.45
C LEU A 68 -19.32 -12.71 20.38
N ARG A 69 -19.49 -13.84 19.68
CA ARG A 69 -20.48 -13.99 18.60
C ARG A 69 -21.92 -13.83 19.10
N GLU A 70 -22.23 -14.33 20.29
CA GLU A 70 -23.56 -14.19 20.89
C GLU A 70 -23.95 -12.74 21.18
N ARG A 71 -22.96 -11.88 21.46
CA ARG A 71 -23.18 -10.45 21.74
C ARG A 71 -23.20 -9.59 20.47
N LEU A 72 -22.79 -10.12 19.32
CA LEU A 72 -22.71 -9.34 18.08
C LEU A 72 -24.08 -9.28 17.38
N PRO A 73 -24.49 -8.10 16.89
CA PRO A 73 -25.70 -7.99 16.07
C PRO A 73 -25.53 -8.84 14.81
N GLY A 74 -26.49 -9.75 14.59
CA GLY A 74 -26.44 -10.68 13.45
C GLY A 74 -25.37 -11.78 13.56
N ARG A 75 -24.68 -11.93 14.70
CA ARG A 75 -23.56 -12.87 14.89
C ARG A 75 -22.44 -12.77 13.84
N SER A 76 -22.33 -11.60 13.18
CA SER A 76 -21.47 -11.39 12.02
C SER A 76 -20.24 -10.54 12.37
N LEU A 77 -19.06 -11.07 12.07
CA LEU A 77 -17.79 -10.34 12.23
C LEU A 77 -17.66 -9.20 11.20
N ALA A 78 -18.29 -9.32 10.03
CA ALA A 78 -18.30 -8.26 9.03
C ALA A 78 -19.01 -7.00 9.54
N LEU A 79 -20.13 -7.15 10.25
CA LEU A 79 -20.84 -6.06 10.93
C LEU A 79 -19.98 -5.38 11.99
N LEU A 80 -19.25 -6.17 12.80
CA LEU A 80 -18.30 -5.63 13.78
C LEU A 80 -17.22 -4.79 13.09
N GLY A 81 -16.61 -5.32 12.03
CA GLY A 81 -15.60 -4.61 11.24
C GLY A 81 -16.14 -3.32 10.63
N ALA A 82 -17.32 -3.35 10.02
CA ALA A 82 -17.98 -2.16 9.46
C ALA A 82 -18.33 -1.12 10.54
N GLY A 83 -18.74 -1.57 11.73
CA GLY A 83 -18.99 -0.71 12.90
C GLY A 83 -17.72 -0.04 13.41
N LEU A 84 -16.59 -0.76 13.46
CA LEU A 84 -15.28 -0.19 13.80
C LEU A 84 -14.83 0.86 12.79
N VAL A 85 -15.06 0.63 11.49
CA VAL A 85 -14.80 1.63 10.44
C VAL A 85 -15.67 2.87 10.65
N ALA A 86 -16.97 2.71 10.88
CA ALA A 86 -17.88 3.83 11.10
C ALA A 86 -17.49 4.64 12.36
N LEU A 87 -17.09 3.96 13.44
CA LEU A 87 -16.59 4.60 14.65
C LEU A 87 -15.27 5.36 14.41
N ALA A 88 -14.33 4.77 13.66
CA ALA A 88 -13.09 5.42 13.29
C ALA A 88 -13.34 6.70 12.46
N ILE A 89 -14.31 6.68 11.56
CA ILE A 89 -14.74 7.85 10.77
C ILE A 89 -15.37 8.91 11.68
N LEU A 90 -16.29 8.53 12.56
CA LEU A 90 -16.94 9.46 13.49
C LEU A 90 -15.93 10.17 14.39
N LEU A 91 -14.98 9.42 14.95
CA LEU A 91 -13.90 9.99 15.75
C LEU A 91 -12.97 10.90 14.92
N SER A 92 -12.79 10.60 13.63
CA SER A 92 -12.02 11.44 12.71
C SER A 92 -12.68 12.78 12.38
N LEU A 93 -13.97 12.96 12.68
CA LEU A 93 -14.67 14.24 12.54
C LEU A 93 -14.42 15.20 13.71
N LEU A 94 -13.91 14.68 14.83
CA LEU A 94 -13.54 15.53 15.96
C LEU A 94 -12.29 16.34 15.59
N PRO A 95 -12.23 17.64 15.95
CA PRO A 95 -11.15 18.55 15.53
C PRO A 95 -9.76 18.16 16.09
N LEU A 96 -9.69 17.21 17.02
CA LEU A 96 -8.47 16.73 17.64
C LEU A 96 -7.73 15.67 16.79
N PHE A 97 -8.38 15.08 15.77
CA PHE A 97 -7.81 13.97 15.01
C PHE A 97 -7.57 14.35 13.55
N SER A 98 -6.44 13.92 12.99
CA SER A 98 -6.17 14.03 11.57
C SER A 98 -7.10 13.10 10.78
N GLY A 99 -8.12 13.66 10.13
CA GLY A 99 -9.10 12.90 9.38
C GLY A 99 -8.57 12.34 8.05
N ILE A 100 -9.27 11.34 7.52
CA ILE A 100 -8.94 10.64 6.27
C ILE A 100 -9.33 11.44 5.00
N GLY A 101 -9.85 12.66 5.19
CA GLY A 101 -10.47 13.48 4.15
C GLY A 101 -11.94 13.11 3.91
N PHE A 102 -12.74 14.08 3.45
CA PHE A 102 -14.18 13.90 3.27
C PHE A 102 -14.52 12.82 2.24
N VAL A 103 -13.80 12.81 1.10
CA VAL A 103 -14.04 11.85 0.00
C VAL A 103 -13.84 10.41 0.47
N TRP A 104 -12.72 10.11 1.12
CA TRP A 104 -12.46 8.76 1.64
C TRP A 104 -13.40 8.40 2.78
N SER A 105 -13.76 9.35 3.64
CA SER A 105 -14.77 9.12 4.69
C SER A 105 -16.11 8.69 4.08
N ALA A 106 -16.56 9.38 3.03
CA ALA A 106 -17.79 9.02 2.33
C ALA A 106 -17.72 7.62 1.69
N VAL A 107 -16.60 7.29 1.05
CA VAL A 107 -16.39 5.95 0.45
C VAL A 107 -16.41 4.85 1.51
N MET A 108 -15.66 5.04 2.60
CA MET A 108 -15.58 4.04 3.68
C MET A 108 -16.90 3.89 4.41
N LEU A 109 -17.61 4.99 4.67
CA LEU A 109 -18.93 4.96 5.30
C LEU A 109 -19.96 4.26 4.40
N THR A 110 -19.96 4.56 3.10
CA THR A 110 -20.84 3.91 2.12
C THR A 110 -20.57 2.41 2.10
N GLY A 111 -19.31 1.99 2.09
CA GLY A 111 -18.94 0.56 2.16
C GLY A 111 -19.40 -0.10 3.47
N SER A 112 -19.24 0.56 4.62
CA SER A 112 -19.76 0.06 5.90
C SER A 112 -21.28 -0.10 5.90
N VAL A 113 -22.02 0.86 5.34
CA VAL A 113 -23.48 0.78 5.21
C VAL A 113 -23.89 -0.37 4.28
N LEU A 114 -23.19 -0.57 3.18
CA LEU A 114 -23.41 -1.68 2.24
C LEU A 114 -23.19 -3.04 2.90
N ILE A 115 -22.16 -3.19 3.75
CA ILE A 115 -21.97 -4.39 4.57
C ILE A 115 -23.15 -4.59 5.51
N GLY A 116 -23.58 -3.53 6.21
CA GLY A 116 -24.75 -3.60 7.10
C GLY A 116 -26.02 -4.05 6.37
N ALA A 117 -26.28 -3.49 5.19
CA ALA A 117 -27.42 -3.85 4.35
C ALA A 117 -27.38 -5.32 3.91
N ARG A 118 -26.21 -5.80 3.47
CA ARG A 118 -25.98 -7.20 3.10
C ARG A 118 -26.26 -8.15 4.26
N GLU A 119 -25.72 -7.87 5.44
CA GLU A 119 -25.86 -8.75 6.61
C GLU A 119 -27.30 -8.75 7.15
N LEU A 120 -27.99 -7.61 7.10
CA LEU A 120 -29.42 -7.52 7.42
C LEU A 120 -30.28 -8.31 6.41
N HIS A 121 -29.93 -8.26 5.12
CA HIS A 121 -30.60 -9.02 4.07
C HIS A 121 -30.39 -10.53 4.26
N ALA A 122 -29.16 -10.95 4.52
CA ALA A 122 -28.80 -12.35 4.82
C ALA A 122 -29.51 -12.88 6.07
N ALA A 123 -29.83 -12.01 7.04
CA ALA A 123 -30.61 -12.34 8.22
C ALA A 123 -32.13 -12.43 7.96
N GLY A 124 -32.60 -12.24 6.72
CA GLY A 124 -34.02 -12.33 6.35
C GLY A 124 -34.88 -11.17 6.88
N ARG A 125 -34.27 -10.05 7.28
CA ARG A 125 -35.03 -8.88 7.77
C ARG A 125 -35.73 -8.17 6.60
N PRO A 126 -36.97 -7.68 6.77
CA PRO A 126 -37.61 -6.86 5.76
C PRO A 126 -36.85 -5.54 5.61
N LEU A 127 -36.38 -5.26 4.39
CA LEU A 127 -35.61 -4.06 4.07
C LEU A 127 -36.39 -3.17 3.11
N PRO A 128 -36.31 -1.83 3.27
CA PRO A 128 -36.89 -0.92 2.29
C PRO A 128 -36.18 -1.06 0.93
N ALA A 129 -36.93 -0.85 -0.16
CA ALA A 129 -36.47 -1.04 -1.54
C ALA A 129 -35.07 -0.45 -1.88
N PRO A 130 -34.68 0.77 -1.46
CA PRO A 130 -33.34 1.27 -1.74
C PRO A 130 -32.23 0.48 -1.03
N VAL A 131 -32.48 0.02 0.20
CA VAL A 131 -31.51 -0.77 0.98
C VAL A 131 -31.38 -2.18 0.41
N LEU A 132 -32.47 -2.74 -0.14
CA LEU A 132 -32.43 -4.02 -0.83
C LEU A 132 -31.54 -3.98 -2.08
N ARG A 133 -31.64 -2.93 -2.90
CA ARG A 133 -30.71 -2.76 -4.05
C ARG A 133 -29.27 -2.62 -3.60
N ALA A 134 -29.05 -1.88 -2.51
CA ALA A 134 -27.73 -1.70 -1.92
C ALA A 134 -27.15 -3.05 -1.44
N ALA A 135 -27.97 -3.89 -0.81
CA ALA A 135 -27.58 -5.24 -0.39
C ALA A 135 -27.21 -6.12 -1.60
N GLN A 136 -27.98 -6.09 -2.68
CA GLN A 136 -27.69 -6.84 -3.92
C GLN A 136 -26.34 -6.43 -4.54
N VAL A 137 -25.99 -5.15 -4.50
CA VAL A 137 -24.65 -4.70 -4.94
C VAL A 137 -23.56 -5.24 -4.02
N ALA A 138 -23.79 -5.26 -2.72
CA ALA A 138 -22.85 -5.74 -1.70
C ALA A 138 -22.69 -7.28 -1.67
N GLU A 139 -23.65 -8.03 -2.23
CA GLU A 139 -23.57 -9.48 -2.42
C GLU A 139 -22.53 -9.89 -3.46
N HIS A 140 -22.03 -8.96 -4.27
CA HIS A 140 -21.01 -9.27 -5.27
C HIS A 140 -19.79 -9.94 -4.60
N PRO A 141 -19.26 -11.07 -5.15
CA PRO A 141 -18.21 -11.86 -4.50
C PRO A 141 -16.89 -11.11 -4.29
N HIS A 142 -16.71 -9.97 -4.96
CA HIS A 142 -15.53 -9.13 -4.87
C HIS A 142 -15.70 -7.90 -3.96
N PHE A 143 -16.93 -7.61 -3.51
CA PHE A 143 -17.21 -6.43 -2.70
C PHE A 143 -16.47 -6.48 -1.36
N LEU A 144 -16.65 -7.58 -0.60
CA LEU A 144 -16.06 -7.71 0.72
C LEU A 144 -14.52 -7.72 0.67
N PRO A 145 -13.85 -8.51 -0.21
CA PRO A 145 -12.40 -8.44 -0.37
C PRO A 145 -11.88 -7.05 -0.80
N ALA A 146 -12.61 -6.32 -1.64
CA ALA A 146 -12.22 -4.97 -2.05
C ALA A 146 -12.34 -3.98 -0.87
N PHE A 147 -13.41 -4.08 -0.08
CA PHE A 147 -13.60 -3.24 1.09
C PHE A 147 -12.58 -3.55 2.20
N THR A 148 -12.24 -4.83 2.42
CA THR A 148 -11.20 -5.20 3.38
C THR A 148 -9.84 -4.67 2.95
N LEU A 149 -9.50 -4.81 1.66
CA LEU A 149 -8.27 -4.26 1.10
C LEU A 149 -8.22 -2.74 1.29
N LEU A 150 -9.32 -2.05 1.01
CA LEU A 150 -9.42 -0.61 1.20
C LEU A 150 -9.26 -0.22 2.68
N THR A 151 -9.82 -1.01 3.60
CA THR A 151 -9.65 -0.81 5.05
C THR A 151 -8.19 -1.03 5.48
N PHE A 152 -7.51 -2.04 4.95
CA PHE A 152 -6.07 -2.26 5.17
C PHE A 152 -5.23 -1.10 4.66
N VAL A 153 -5.54 -0.61 3.45
CA VAL A 153 -4.87 0.57 2.87
C VAL A 153 -5.07 1.76 3.79
N GLN A 154 -6.28 1.98 4.28
CA GLN A 154 -6.56 3.11 5.16
C GLN A 154 -5.82 2.99 6.50
N ALA A 155 -5.87 1.82 7.14
CA ALA A 155 -5.11 1.52 8.35
C ALA A 155 -3.60 1.77 8.15
N PHE A 156 -3.08 1.33 7.01
CA PHE A 156 -1.70 1.55 6.61
C PHE A 156 -1.39 3.01 6.29
N MET A 157 -2.32 3.83 5.85
CA MET A 157 -2.07 5.25 5.60
C MET A 157 -2.08 6.05 6.90
N THR A 158 -2.96 5.67 7.83
CA THR A 158 -3.18 6.36 9.11
C THR A 158 -2.32 5.84 10.25
N LEU A 159 -1.35 4.95 10.04
CA LEU A 159 -0.65 4.22 11.12
C LEU A 159 0.22 5.14 12.01
N THR A 160 -0.39 5.91 12.90
CA THR A 160 0.27 6.77 13.88
C THR A 160 -0.01 6.25 15.29
N LEU A 161 0.69 6.79 16.29
CA LEU A 161 0.36 6.52 17.69
C LEU A 161 -0.96 7.25 18.01
N GLY A 162 -2.07 6.50 18.15
CA GLY A 162 -3.37 7.07 18.48
C GLY A 162 -4.51 6.04 18.46
N VAL A 163 -5.68 6.44 18.97
CA VAL A 163 -6.87 5.57 19.03
C VAL A 163 -7.46 5.28 17.65
N VAL A 164 -7.56 6.31 16.78
CA VAL A 164 -8.13 6.16 15.43
C VAL A 164 -7.35 5.15 14.57
N PRO A 165 -5.99 5.20 14.49
CA PRO A 165 -5.20 4.18 13.79
C PRO A 165 -5.40 2.77 14.33
N LEU A 166 -5.54 2.61 15.66
CA LEU A 166 -5.81 1.33 16.28
C LEU A 166 -7.18 0.78 15.88
N LEU A 167 -8.20 1.63 15.79
CA LEU A 167 -9.53 1.22 15.31
C LEU A 167 -9.49 0.77 13.85
N TRP A 168 -8.75 1.48 12.99
CA TRP A 168 -8.55 1.08 11.59
C TRP A 168 -7.84 -0.27 11.48
N LEU A 169 -6.78 -0.46 12.27
CA LEU A 169 -6.05 -1.72 12.31
C LEU A 169 -6.94 -2.86 12.81
N LEU A 170 -7.71 -2.63 13.87
CA LEU A 170 -8.65 -3.61 14.42
C LEU A 170 -9.74 -3.97 13.39
N ALA A 171 -10.31 -2.97 12.72
CA ALA A 171 -11.28 -3.19 11.66
C ALA A 171 -10.70 -4.02 10.51
N ALA A 172 -9.49 -3.69 10.07
CA ALA A 172 -8.80 -4.43 9.02
C ALA A 172 -8.52 -5.89 9.43
N ILE A 173 -8.10 -6.12 10.68
CA ILE A 173 -7.88 -7.46 11.24
C ILE A 173 -9.19 -8.25 11.29
N VAL A 174 -10.27 -7.69 11.84
CA VAL A 174 -11.57 -8.36 11.96
C VAL A 174 -12.13 -8.71 10.59
N LEU A 175 -12.15 -7.74 9.66
CA LEU A 175 -12.62 -7.95 8.30
C LEU A 175 -11.74 -8.93 7.52
N GLY A 176 -10.41 -8.81 7.68
CA GLY A 176 -9.45 -9.72 7.07
C GLY A 176 -9.57 -11.15 7.61
N TYR A 177 -9.91 -11.31 8.90
CA TYR A 177 -10.14 -12.60 9.53
C TYR A 177 -11.38 -13.28 8.97
N ASP A 178 -12.50 -12.56 8.91
CA ASP A 178 -13.74 -13.04 8.31
C ASP A 178 -13.50 -13.48 6.85
N GLN A 179 -12.80 -12.64 6.09
CA GLN A 179 -12.44 -12.96 4.70
C GLN A 179 -11.40 -14.06 4.56
N ARG A 180 -10.57 -14.34 5.56
CA ARG A 180 -9.56 -15.41 5.48
C ARG A 180 -10.24 -16.74 5.19
N HIS A 181 -11.39 -17.02 5.78
CA HIS A 181 -12.13 -18.26 5.54
C HIS A 181 -12.75 -18.30 4.13
N ALA A 182 -13.31 -17.18 3.66
CA ALA A 182 -13.87 -17.06 2.32
C ALA A 182 -12.80 -17.10 1.20
N LEU A 183 -11.63 -16.52 1.47
CA LEU A 183 -10.48 -16.47 0.55
C LEU A 183 -9.60 -17.72 0.64
N ARG A 184 -9.68 -18.52 1.72
CA ARG A 184 -8.90 -19.75 1.89
C ARG A 184 -9.00 -20.67 0.68
N PRO A 185 -10.19 -21.03 0.13
CA PRO A 185 -10.26 -21.89 -1.06
C PRO A 185 -9.67 -21.22 -2.31
N LEU A 186 -9.73 -19.89 -2.42
CA LEU A 186 -9.13 -19.13 -3.53
C LEU A 186 -7.60 -19.07 -3.46
N VAL A 187 -7.04 -19.09 -2.24
CA VAL A 187 -5.58 -19.02 -2.00
C VAL A 187 -4.95 -20.40 -1.81
N ALA A 188 -5.70 -21.39 -1.31
CA ALA A 188 -5.27 -22.76 -1.12
C ALA A 188 -5.24 -23.57 -2.41
N ASN A 189 -5.92 -23.10 -3.46
CA ASN A 189 -5.63 -23.55 -4.82
C ASN A 189 -4.22 -23.09 -5.15
N THR A 190 -3.27 -24.00 -4.94
CA THR A 190 -1.85 -23.88 -5.27
C THR A 190 -1.76 -23.56 -6.76
N GLY A 191 -1.74 -22.25 -7.07
CA GLY A 191 -1.48 -21.80 -8.43
C GLY A 191 -0.20 -22.43 -8.96
N THR A 192 -0.05 -22.44 -10.28
CA THR A 192 1.14 -22.97 -10.94
C THR A 192 2.42 -22.43 -10.28
N PRO A 193 3.55 -23.16 -10.32
CA PRO A 193 4.81 -22.68 -9.72
C PRO A 193 5.21 -21.30 -10.25
N THR A 194 4.83 -20.98 -11.50
CA THR A 194 4.97 -19.66 -12.11
C THR A 194 4.14 -18.59 -11.41
N GLN A 195 2.87 -18.85 -11.08
CA GLN A 195 1.99 -17.93 -10.35
C GLN A 195 2.48 -17.71 -8.92
N GLN A 196 2.93 -18.75 -8.23
CA GLN A 196 3.50 -18.60 -6.88
C GLN A 196 4.78 -17.75 -6.89
N ARG A 197 5.61 -17.89 -7.94
CA ARG A 197 6.81 -17.08 -8.12
C ARG A 197 6.44 -15.62 -8.40
N LEU A 198 5.47 -15.37 -9.28
CA LEU A 198 4.94 -14.02 -9.54
C LEU A 198 4.42 -13.38 -8.25
N GLY A 199 3.55 -14.06 -7.52
CA GLY A 199 2.98 -13.55 -6.27
C GLY A 199 4.05 -13.23 -5.22
N ARG A 200 5.12 -14.02 -5.14
CA ARG A 200 6.26 -13.73 -4.25
C ARG A 200 7.00 -12.46 -4.66
N TRP A 201 7.33 -12.28 -5.94
CA TRP A 201 8.02 -11.07 -6.42
C TRP A 201 7.17 -9.82 -6.29
N VAL A 202 5.88 -9.92 -6.63
CA VAL A 202 4.93 -8.80 -6.46
C VAL A 202 4.81 -8.41 -5.00
N LEU A 203 4.72 -9.40 -4.08
CA LEU A 203 4.69 -9.13 -2.64
C LEU A 203 5.98 -8.47 -2.16
N VAL A 204 7.15 -8.98 -2.56
CA VAL A 204 8.45 -8.39 -2.19
C VAL A 204 8.54 -6.95 -2.68
N GLY A 205 8.20 -6.70 -3.94
CA GLY A 205 8.21 -5.35 -4.51
C GLY A 205 7.22 -4.43 -3.80
N ALA A 206 6.00 -4.91 -3.50
CA ALA A 206 5.00 -4.14 -2.77
C ALA A 206 5.44 -3.81 -1.34
N LEU A 207 6.12 -4.74 -0.65
CA LEU A 207 6.70 -4.50 0.67
C LEU A 207 7.82 -3.46 0.60
N VAL A 208 8.71 -3.52 -0.40
CA VAL A 208 9.76 -2.52 -0.62
C VAL A 208 9.16 -1.13 -0.89
N CYS A 209 8.10 -1.06 -1.71
CA CYS A 209 7.36 0.18 -1.95
C CYS A 209 6.74 0.73 -0.65
N ALA A 210 6.04 -0.14 0.09
CA ALA A 210 5.37 0.21 1.33
C ALA A 210 6.38 0.72 2.40
N THR A 211 7.49 0.00 2.60
CA THR A 211 8.54 0.39 3.55
C THR A 211 9.20 1.70 3.13
N SER A 212 9.46 1.89 1.83
CA SER A 212 9.99 3.16 1.33
C SER A 212 9.06 4.35 1.60
N MET A 213 7.75 4.19 1.43
CA MET A 213 6.78 5.25 1.75
C MET A 213 6.76 5.62 3.23
N TRP A 214 7.04 4.66 4.11
CA TRP A 214 7.00 4.80 5.56
C TRP A 214 8.28 5.34 6.18
N LEU A 215 9.39 4.69 5.87
CA LEU A 215 10.65 4.85 6.60
C LEU A 215 11.53 5.95 6.03
N LEU A 216 11.37 6.26 4.74
CA LEU A 216 12.25 7.18 4.04
C LEU A 216 11.56 8.53 3.80
N SER A 217 12.37 9.59 3.81
CA SER A 217 11.92 10.90 3.40
C SER A 217 11.76 10.95 1.88
N TRP A 218 10.66 11.56 1.44
CA TRP A 218 10.36 11.82 0.03
C TRP A 218 10.61 13.28 -0.33
N GLY A 219 11.40 13.98 0.47
CA GLY A 219 11.69 15.40 0.32
C GLY A 219 10.93 16.26 1.31
N TYR A 220 10.85 17.55 1.02
CA TYR A 220 10.09 18.50 1.82
C TYR A 220 8.70 18.66 1.24
N GLY A 221 7.69 18.54 2.09
CA GLY A 221 6.34 18.97 1.77
C GLY A 221 6.18 20.43 2.19
N GLY A 222 5.72 21.27 1.27
CA GLY A 222 4.91 22.42 1.67
C GLY A 222 3.50 21.92 1.98
N GLY A 223 2.73 22.66 2.77
CA GLY A 223 1.31 22.37 2.99
C GLY A 223 0.51 22.26 1.68
N TYR A 224 -0.80 22.02 1.80
CA TYR A 224 -1.69 22.27 0.66
C TYR A 224 -1.77 23.77 0.41
N PHE A 225 -1.94 24.18 -0.86
CA PHE A 225 -2.27 25.55 -1.25
C PHE A 225 -3.61 25.95 -0.62
N LEU A 226 -3.58 26.36 0.63
CA LEU A 226 -4.73 26.90 1.37
C LEU A 226 -4.80 28.42 1.22
N GLY A 227 -3.82 28.99 0.51
CA GLY A 227 -3.50 30.40 0.54
C GLY A 227 -3.04 30.85 1.91
N GLY A 228 -2.34 31.98 1.94
CA GLY A 228 -1.87 32.56 3.18
C GLY A 228 -1.50 34.01 3.00
N PHE A 229 -1.49 34.75 4.11
CA PHE A 229 -0.95 36.10 4.13
C PHE A 229 0.57 36.01 4.19
N GLN A 230 1.26 36.48 3.16
CA GLN A 230 2.71 36.66 3.19
C GLN A 230 3.08 38.13 3.27
N PRO A 231 4.18 38.47 3.97
CA PRO A 231 4.77 39.78 3.87
C PRO A 231 5.41 39.94 2.48
N TYR A 232 4.84 40.83 1.68
CA TYR A 232 5.46 41.31 0.44
C TYR A 232 6.23 42.57 0.74
N HIS A 233 7.47 42.61 0.28
CA HIS A 233 8.25 43.84 0.29
C HIS A 233 7.74 44.74 -0.84
N VAL A 234 7.04 45.81 -0.46
CA VAL A 234 6.53 46.81 -1.40
C VAL A 234 7.41 48.05 -1.28
N ARG A 235 7.92 48.51 -2.43
CA ARG A 235 8.67 49.75 -2.52
C ARG A 235 7.80 50.77 -3.21
N GLU A 236 7.31 51.74 -2.45
CA GLU A 236 6.55 52.86 -2.99
C GLU A 236 7.48 54.03 -3.29
N MET A 237 7.23 54.67 -4.44
CA MET A 237 7.95 55.85 -4.86
C MET A 237 7.14 57.09 -4.52
N GLN A 238 7.58 57.85 -3.53
CA GLN A 238 6.99 59.15 -3.19
C GLN A 238 7.77 60.26 -3.89
N MET A 239 7.05 61.05 -4.67
CA MET A 239 7.58 62.28 -5.28
C MET A 239 7.31 63.43 -4.31
N ASP A 240 8.37 64.07 -3.83
CA ASP A 240 8.28 65.33 -3.10
C ASP A 240 9.00 66.40 -3.92
N GLY A 241 8.23 67.19 -4.67
CA GLY A 241 8.75 68.10 -5.70
C GLY A 241 9.53 67.37 -6.81
N PHE A 242 10.82 67.68 -6.95
CA PHE A 242 11.74 67.04 -7.91
C PHE A 242 12.57 65.90 -7.30
N THR A 243 12.45 65.66 -5.99
CA THR A 243 13.18 64.60 -5.28
C THR A 243 12.39 63.30 -5.26
N ARG A 244 13.08 62.19 -5.57
CA ARG A 244 12.53 60.83 -5.58
C ARG A 244 12.90 60.13 -4.30
N ASN A 245 11.94 59.93 -3.41
CA ASN A 245 12.13 59.15 -2.19
C ASN A 245 11.48 57.78 -2.35
N TYR A 246 12.15 56.74 -1.85
CA TYR A 246 11.61 55.38 -1.80
C TYR A 246 11.29 55.05 -0.35
N VAL A 247 10.05 54.64 -0.11
CA VAL A 247 9.61 54.12 1.18
C VAL A 247 9.40 52.62 1.01
N ASP A 248 10.16 51.85 1.79
CA ASP A 248 10.04 50.41 1.85
C ASP A 248 9.12 50.04 3.02
N HIS A 249 8.05 49.30 2.74
CA HIS A 249 7.17 48.74 3.77
C HIS A 249 6.78 47.31 3.42
N TYR A 250 6.35 46.57 4.46
CA TYR A 250 5.88 45.19 4.32
C TYR A 250 4.36 45.18 4.34
N GLU A 251 3.75 44.70 3.27
CA GLU A 251 2.31 44.48 3.20
C GLU A 251 2.01 42.99 3.30
N PHE A 252 1.05 42.62 4.15
CA PHE A 252 0.52 41.27 4.16
C PHE A 252 -0.48 41.13 3.01
N ARG A 253 -0.10 40.41 1.94
CA ARG A 253 -1.04 40.08 0.86
C ARG A 253 -1.41 38.61 0.95
N TYR A 254 -2.70 38.34 0.77
CA TYR A 254 -3.20 36.99 0.62
C TYR A 254 -2.75 36.46 -0.74
N ASP A 255 -1.89 35.45 -0.73
CA ASP A 255 -1.49 34.71 -1.91
C ASP A 255 -2.05 33.29 -1.80
N SER A 256 -2.94 32.94 -2.73
CA SER A 256 -3.56 31.62 -2.82
C SER A 256 -2.57 30.51 -3.20
N MET A 257 -1.40 30.88 -3.74
CA MET A 257 -0.34 29.96 -4.14
C MET A 257 0.74 29.79 -3.06
N VAL A 258 0.61 30.45 -1.91
CA VAL A 258 1.57 30.28 -0.81
C VAL A 258 1.17 29.13 0.10
N ASN A 259 2.18 28.32 0.42
CA ASN A 259 2.15 27.41 1.56
C ASN A 259 2.62 28.12 2.83
N TYR A 260 1.68 28.39 3.75
CA TYR A 260 1.96 29.01 5.05
C TYR A 260 2.74 28.08 6.01
N MET A 261 2.84 26.79 5.68
CA MET A 261 3.60 25.83 6.49
C MET A 261 5.08 25.82 6.09
N PRO A 262 6.02 25.99 7.05
CA PRO A 262 7.44 25.83 6.78
C PRO A 262 7.71 24.43 6.21
N PRO A 263 8.68 24.27 5.31
CA PRO A 263 8.97 22.99 4.67
C PRO A 263 9.29 21.94 5.74
N TYR A 264 8.44 20.93 5.85
CA TYR A 264 8.63 19.81 6.75
C TYR A 264 9.00 18.56 5.96
N VAL A 265 9.73 17.64 6.59
CA VAL A 265 10.10 16.38 5.95
C VAL A 265 8.83 15.57 5.69
N ALA A 266 8.51 15.37 4.42
CA ALA A 266 7.33 14.64 3.99
C ALA A 266 7.67 13.17 3.75
N SER A 267 6.78 12.30 4.20
CA SER A 267 6.83 10.86 3.88
C SER A 267 6.16 10.59 2.53
N GLY A 268 6.39 9.41 1.96
CA GLY A 268 5.71 9.02 0.72
C GLY A 268 4.18 8.95 0.86
N ARG A 269 3.67 8.79 2.09
CA ARG A 269 2.23 8.71 2.40
C ARG A 269 1.50 10.04 2.27
N SER A 270 2.19 11.16 2.46
CA SER A 270 1.57 12.49 2.34
C SER A 270 1.54 13.00 0.89
N ARG A 271 1.99 12.19 -0.07
CA ARG A 271 1.99 12.55 -1.48
C ARG A 271 0.59 12.43 -2.09
N PRO A 272 0.28 13.23 -3.12
CA PRO A 272 -0.99 13.12 -3.82
C PRO A 272 -1.14 11.71 -4.39
N PHE A 273 -2.37 11.18 -4.31
CA PHE A 273 -2.72 9.83 -4.78
C PHE A 273 -1.99 8.66 -4.10
N ALA A 274 -1.29 8.89 -2.98
CA ALA A 274 -0.62 7.83 -2.23
C ALA A 274 -1.57 6.69 -1.82
N SER A 275 -2.80 7.02 -1.42
CA SER A 275 -3.82 6.01 -1.09
C SER A 275 -4.21 5.14 -2.30
N LEU A 276 -4.34 5.73 -3.49
CA LEU A 276 -4.60 4.99 -4.73
C LEU A 276 -3.42 4.08 -5.09
N THR A 277 -2.19 4.55 -4.90
CA THR A 277 -0.99 3.76 -5.15
C THR A 277 -0.89 2.56 -4.19
N VAL A 278 -1.16 2.75 -2.90
CA VAL A 278 -1.17 1.64 -1.92
C VAL A 278 -2.32 0.68 -2.22
N LEU A 279 -3.49 1.18 -2.64
CA LEU A 279 -4.59 0.33 -3.10
C LEU A 279 -4.20 -0.48 -4.34
N ALA A 280 -3.52 0.13 -5.31
CA ALA A 280 -3.01 -0.56 -6.51
C ALA A 280 -1.97 -1.63 -6.17
N LEU A 281 -1.04 -1.34 -5.24
CA LEU A 281 -0.08 -2.33 -4.73
C LEU A 281 -0.78 -3.51 -4.04
N GLY A 282 -1.76 -3.22 -3.20
CA GLY A 282 -2.57 -4.24 -2.55
C GLY A 282 -3.35 -5.10 -3.56
N ALA A 283 -3.97 -4.46 -4.55
CA ALA A 283 -4.69 -5.14 -5.62
C ALA A 283 -3.75 -6.03 -6.45
N LEU A 284 -2.55 -5.55 -6.77
CA LEU A 284 -1.52 -6.33 -7.45
C LEU A 284 -1.16 -7.60 -6.66
N VAL A 285 -0.96 -7.49 -5.35
CA VAL A 285 -0.66 -8.65 -4.48
C VAL A 285 -1.82 -9.65 -4.48
N VAL A 286 -3.05 -9.17 -4.29
CA VAL A 286 -4.25 -10.02 -4.28
C VAL A 286 -4.43 -10.70 -5.64
N LEU A 287 -4.37 -9.96 -6.74
CA LEU A 287 -4.56 -10.49 -8.09
C LEU A 287 -3.45 -11.47 -8.48
N ALA A 288 -2.19 -11.16 -8.17
CA ALA A 288 -1.05 -12.04 -8.48
C ALA A 288 -1.13 -13.38 -7.74
N ARG A 289 -1.73 -13.40 -6.53
CA ARG A 289 -1.85 -14.62 -5.73
C ARG A 289 -3.14 -15.38 -5.96
N ALA A 290 -4.28 -14.69 -6.07
CA ALA A 290 -5.60 -15.32 -6.09
C ALA A 290 -6.04 -15.82 -7.47
N ARG A 291 -5.54 -15.24 -8.59
CA ARG A 291 -6.07 -15.39 -9.99
C ARG A 291 -7.25 -16.39 -10.16
N PRO A 292 -8.48 -16.00 -9.81
CA PRO A 292 -9.66 -16.75 -10.25
C PRO A 292 -9.76 -16.71 -11.78
N ARG A 293 -10.30 -17.78 -12.38
CA ARG A 293 -10.51 -17.93 -13.84
C ARG A 293 -11.12 -16.69 -14.52
N ARG A 294 -11.93 -15.91 -13.78
CA ARG A 294 -12.58 -14.69 -14.27
C ARG A 294 -11.61 -13.53 -14.58
N PHE A 295 -10.49 -13.37 -13.87
CA PHE A 295 -9.50 -12.33 -14.20
C PHE A 295 -8.56 -12.74 -15.34
N ALA A 296 -8.61 -14.01 -15.79
CA ALA A 296 -7.91 -14.41 -17.01
C ALA A 296 -8.48 -13.67 -18.24
N ALA A 297 -9.74 -13.21 -18.19
CA ALA A 297 -10.36 -12.41 -19.24
C ALA A 297 -9.72 -11.01 -19.40
N TYR A 298 -9.03 -10.50 -18.38
CA TYR A 298 -8.40 -9.17 -18.38
C TYR A 298 -6.88 -9.27 -18.18
N PRO A 299 -6.14 -9.85 -19.13
CA PRO A 299 -4.70 -10.07 -18.99
C PRO A 299 -3.89 -8.76 -18.89
N TRP A 300 -4.46 -7.65 -19.33
CA TRP A 300 -3.87 -6.31 -19.30
C TRP A 300 -3.97 -5.61 -17.93
N LEU A 301 -4.79 -6.11 -17.00
CA LEU A 301 -5.03 -5.43 -15.71
C LEU A 301 -3.75 -5.34 -14.85
N LEU A 302 -3.01 -6.44 -14.71
CA LEU A 302 -1.75 -6.46 -13.95
C LEU A 302 -0.68 -5.51 -14.53
N PRO A 303 -0.36 -5.52 -15.83
CA PRO A 303 0.64 -4.60 -16.37
C PRO A 303 0.18 -3.15 -16.31
N VAL A 304 -1.11 -2.85 -16.47
CA VAL A 304 -1.63 -1.48 -16.31
C VAL A 304 -1.46 -0.99 -14.87
N LEU A 305 -1.80 -1.81 -13.86
CA LEU A 305 -1.61 -1.44 -12.45
C LEU A 305 -0.12 -1.27 -12.10
N ALA A 306 0.74 -2.18 -12.56
CA ALA A 306 2.19 -2.08 -12.33
C ALA A 306 2.78 -0.83 -13.01
N GLY A 307 2.33 -0.53 -14.23
CA GLY A 307 2.68 0.68 -14.97
C GLY A 307 2.23 1.94 -14.25
N ALA A 308 0.98 1.99 -13.74
CA ALA A 308 0.46 3.12 -12.99
C ALA A 308 1.25 3.39 -11.70
N VAL A 309 1.59 2.35 -10.94
CA VAL A 309 2.44 2.46 -9.74
C VAL A 309 3.83 2.99 -10.10
N THR A 310 4.41 2.50 -11.20
CA THR A 310 5.73 2.95 -11.67
C THR A 310 5.69 4.40 -12.14
N LEU A 311 4.66 4.78 -12.91
CA LEU A 311 4.45 6.15 -13.37
C LEU A 311 4.30 7.11 -12.19
N TRP A 312 3.54 6.74 -11.17
CA TRP A 312 3.40 7.53 -9.95
C TRP A 312 4.75 7.74 -9.24
N ALA A 313 5.60 6.71 -9.18
CA ALA A 313 6.96 6.83 -8.64
C ALA A 313 7.81 7.83 -9.42
N LEU A 314 7.74 7.79 -10.77
CA LEU A 314 8.51 8.65 -11.66
C LEU A 314 8.06 10.11 -11.58
N LEU A 315 6.76 10.37 -11.51
CA LEU A 315 6.22 11.72 -11.30
C LEU A 315 6.70 12.33 -9.98
N GLY A 316 7.05 11.48 -9.02
CA GLY A 316 7.55 11.86 -7.72
C GLY A 316 9.08 11.86 -7.57
N LEU A 317 9.84 11.64 -8.63
CA LEU A 317 11.28 11.44 -8.51
C LEU A 317 11.98 12.72 -8.06
N VAL A 318 12.64 12.65 -6.92
CA VAL A 318 13.52 13.70 -6.38
C VAL A 318 14.79 13.03 -5.86
N SER A 319 15.88 13.79 -5.71
CA SER A 319 17.17 13.31 -5.20
C SER A 319 17.13 12.96 -3.70
N ARG A 320 16.23 12.05 -3.32
CA ARG A 320 16.02 11.54 -1.97
C ARG A 320 15.90 10.01 -2.02
N PRO A 321 16.34 9.30 -0.96
CA PRO A 321 16.41 7.84 -0.99
C PRO A 321 15.04 7.15 -1.11
N GLY A 322 13.95 7.77 -0.61
CA GLY A 322 12.61 7.21 -0.65
C GLY A 322 12.11 6.90 -2.08
N PRO A 323 11.96 7.91 -2.95
CA PRO A 323 11.52 7.71 -4.33
C PRO A 323 12.33 6.65 -5.08
N TRP A 324 13.66 6.62 -4.89
CA TRP A 324 14.53 5.62 -5.52
C TRP A 324 14.28 4.20 -5.01
N LEU A 325 14.17 4.01 -3.69
CA LEU A 325 13.85 2.68 -3.14
C LEU A 325 12.45 2.22 -3.55
N PHE A 326 11.49 3.14 -3.62
CA PHE A 326 10.15 2.83 -4.11
C PHE A 326 10.17 2.43 -5.58
N LEU A 327 10.89 3.18 -6.42
CA LEU A 327 11.05 2.85 -7.83
C LEU A 327 11.69 1.47 -7.99
N ALA A 328 12.69 1.12 -7.19
CA ALA A 328 13.28 -0.22 -7.20
C ALA A 328 12.22 -1.31 -6.90
N GLY A 329 11.37 -1.10 -5.89
CA GLY A 329 10.24 -1.99 -5.61
C GLY A 329 9.24 -2.09 -6.77
N ALA A 330 8.87 -0.95 -7.36
CA ALA A 330 7.96 -0.87 -8.50
C ALA A 330 8.53 -1.57 -9.75
N LEU A 331 9.84 -1.44 -10.00
CA LEU A 331 10.54 -2.13 -11.09
C LEU A 331 10.58 -3.64 -10.88
N VAL A 332 10.75 -4.13 -9.63
CA VAL A 332 10.65 -5.56 -9.33
C VAL A 332 9.27 -6.10 -9.68
N ILE A 333 8.20 -5.38 -9.31
CA ILE A 333 6.82 -5.73 -9.66
C ILE A 333 6.67 -5.74 -11.19
N SER A 334 7.03 -4.66 -11.86
CA SER A 334 6.88 -4.49 -13.30
C SER A 334 7.65 -5.54 -14.10
N ALA A 335 8.88 -5.87 -13.69
CA ALA A 335 9.67 -6.92 -14.32
C ALA A 335 9.03 -8.32 -14.12
N ALA A 336 8.53 -8.61 -12.93
CA ALA A 336 7.85 -9.87 -12.66
C ALA A 336 6.55 -10.02 -13.47
N VAL A 337 5.75 -8.95 -13.53
CA VAL A 337 4.50 -8.89 -14.30
C VAL A 337 4.78 -8.97 -15.80
N ALA A 338 5.74 -8.22 -16.32
CA ALA A 338 6.13 -8.26 -17.73
C ALA A 338 6.63 -9.64 -18.15
N ARG A 339 7.42 -10.31 -17.30
CA ARG A 339 7.89 -11.68 -17.55
C ARG A 339 6.74 -12.67 -17.62
N ASP A 340 5.78 -12.62 -16.68
CA ASP A 340 4.58 -13.48 -16.72
C ASP A 340 3.75 -13.22 -17.99
N PHE A 341 3.58 -11.94 -18.35
CA PHE A 341 2.82 -11.54 -19.53
C PHE A 341 3.45 -12.00 -20.85
N LEU A 342 4.78 -11.87 -21.00
CA LEU A 342 5.51 -12.33 -22.18
C LEU A 342 5.49 -13.85 -22.33
N MET A 343 5.63 -14.59 -21.22
CA MET A 343 5.58 -16.07 -21.26
C MET A 343 4.21 -16.58 -21.73
N ARG A 344 3.12 -15.88 -21.38
CA ARG A 344 1.75 -16.22 -21.82
C ARG A 344 1.48 -15.95 -23.29
N ARG A 345 2.16 -14.98 -23.91
CA ARG A 345 1.99 -14.71 -25.36
C ARG A 345 2.67 -15.74 -26.25
N ARG A 346 3.58 -16.55 -25.70
CA ARG A 346 4.35 -17.57 -26.44
C ARG A 346 3.72 -18.96 -26.40
N THR A 347 2.69 -19.16 -25.59
CA THR A 347 1.94 -20.41 -25.43
C THR A 347 0.59 -20.31 -26.11
#